data_AF-A0A497JC08-F1
#
_entry.id   AF-A0A497JC08-F1
#
_cell.length_a   1.000
_cell.length_b   1.000
_cell.length_c   1.000
_cell.angle_alpha   90.00
_cell.angle_beta   90.00
_cell.angle_gamma   90.00
#
_symmetry.space_group_name_H-M   'P 1'
#
loop_
_entity.id
_entity.type
_entity.pdbx_description
1 polymer ?
#
loop_
_entity_poly.entity_id
_entity_poly.type
_entity_poly.pdbx_seq_one_letter_code
_entity_poly.pdbx_strand_id
1 'polypeptide(L)'
;MRPLLFILLVSIFLSPVLAEESCVFCHGNYTKMQELGFPQFHVTNQDVWNQSGMFRLGIGGPRCYDCHLGDKDNFTVKGSHKGVLKLLVISMDRLLPVDRHKVLPSLIPQQKRIPSMLLPRGKNIKTLLYHDRDPRTLAYSIEIANKTCGKCHVEEVKSFSRSNMGVQNLSRRYSSFTSPAPHNCGYWNHNYSIMNELTVEYTKEQVDVLQRKCEQCHTSCLDCHYAPFEAKHKFRRIPSPRSCSSGGGRGICHNGAEEHRRGAGYFREEASLPYLPSDVHVKLNLTCLDCHKFENHEILRKADCKDCHKKAEEELKKSVHSKLSCEACHITKIGGYQLVFWAPGVQFGIATPLAKIIYYGKYDLPLLIKDENGIWVPVKPVPHAVENINACLPETKVSFRDFPDRSSRDAYAIEACFNNTLFWIHMDKCSHGLREARNCSSCHSGEQKIISTWSMEGVHYPIKKPFAGKTIVVGNSSGLFIKIFNITEISKEDLTNAWDFAPWITHSYWKIEGDFSIVKKSDKCRENCAACHIPYPQDKERVHLVINPKAMRIKPYLEIVFIIAMILAIVIILKA
;
A
#
# COMPACT_ATOMS: atom_id res chain seq x y z
N MET A 1 29.34 -52.52 -40.17
CA MET A 1 29.71 -51.09 -40.27
C MET A 1 28.54 -50.17 -40.64
N ARG A 2 27.32 -50.38 -40.10
CA ARG A 2 26.15 -49.50 -40.34
C ARG A 2 25.43 -48.92 -39.10
N PRO A 3 25.66 -49.37 -37.84
CA PRO A 3 25.02 -48.72 -36.69
C PRO A 3 25.83 -47.54 -36.10
N LEU A 4 27.14 -47.46 -36.34
CA LEU A 4 27.96 -46.35 -35.82
C LEU A 4 27.70 -45.02 -36.55
N LEU A 5 27.38 -45.06 -37.85
CA LEU A 5 27.14 -43.84 -38.64
C LEU A 5 25.80 -43.19 -38.27
N PHE A 6 24.81 -43.98 -37.85
CA PHE A 6 23.48 -43.48 -37.46
C PHE A 6 23.50 -42.83 -36.06
N ILE A 7 24.32 -43.34 -35.14
CA ILE A 7 24.50 -42.75 -33.80
C ILE A 7 25.28 -41.43 -33.88
N LEU A 8 26.25 -41.31 -34.80
CA LEU A 8 26.99 -40.06 -35.02
C LEU A 8 26.13 -38.98 -35.71
N LEU A 9 25.24 -39.36 -36.63
CA LEU A 9 24.32 -38.42 -37.30
C LEU A 9 23.22 -37.91 -36.35
N VAL A 10 22.71 -38.73 -35.44
CA VAL A 10 21.70 -38.29 -34.45
C VAL A 10 22.29 -37.41 -33.35
N SER A 11 23.58 -37.56 -33.02
CA SER A 11 24.25 -36.71 -32.03
C SER A 11 24.68 -35.33 -32.58
N ILE A 12 24.78 -35.17 -33.91
CA ILE A 12 24.99 -33.86 -34.56
C ILE A 12 23.69 -33.04 -34.63
N PHE A 13 22.51 -33.66 -34.63
CA PHE A 13 21.21 -32.96 -34.64
C PHE A 13 20.63 -32.66 -33.25
N LEU A 14 21.29 -33.07 -32.17
CA LEU A 14 20.81 -32.89 -30.78
C LEU A 14 21.61 -31.86 -29.97
N SER A 15 22.61 -31.21 -30.56
CA SER A 15 23.19 -30.02 -29.97
C SER A 15 22.48 -28.80 -30.56
N PRO A 16 21.52 -28.17 -29.85
CA PRO A 16 21.25 -26.79 -30.19
C PRO A 16 22.54 -26.06 -29.82
N VAL A 17 23.37 -25.78 -30.82
CA VAL A 17 24.33 -24.68 -30.74
C VAL A 17 23.44 -23.44 -30.63
N LEU A 18 22.94 -23.19 -29.41
CA LEU A 18 22.22 -22.00 -29.06
C LEU A 18 23.22 -20.89 -29.34
N ALA A 19 22.99 -20.12 -30.41
CA ALA A 19 23.79 -18.95 -30.73
C ALA A 19 24.01 -18.17 -29.43
N GLU A 20 25.28 -18.09 -29.02
CA GLU A 20 25.64 -17.52 -27.73
C GLU A 20 25.43 -16.01 -27.84
N GLU A 21 24.44 -15.51 -27.10
CA GLU A 21 24.08 -14.11 -27.13
C GLU A 21 25.05 -13.28 -26.27
N SER A 22 25.17 -11.99 -26.58
CA SER A 22 26.23 -11.13 -26.06
C SER A 22 26.25 -11.02 -24.53
N CYS A 23 25.09 -11.12 -23.88
CA CYS A 23 24.97 -11.01 -22.42
C CYS A 23 25.60 -12.22 -21.75
N VAL A 24 25.19 -13.45 -22.07
CA VAL A 24 25.79 -14.68 -21.50
C VAL A 24 27.23 -14.87 -21.96
N PHE A 25 27.60 -14.48 -23.19
CA PHE A 25 29.00 -14.54 -23.62
C PHE A 25 29.92 -13.74 -22.69
N CYS A 26 29.44 -12.60 -22.16
CA CYS A 26 30.20 -11.78 -21.23
C CYS A 26 29.98 -12.23 -19.77
N HIS A 27 28.73 -12.24 -19.32
CA HIS A 27 28.36 -12.48 -17.93
C HIS A 27 28.44 -13.96 -17.52
N GLY A 28 28.34 -14.90 -18.45
CA GLY A 28 28.52 -16.33 -18.19
C GLY A 28 29.98 -16.75 -18.03
N ASN A 29 30.93 -15.89 -18.41
CA ASN A 29 32.37 -16.14 -18.31
C ASN A 29 32.96 -15.42 -17.09
N TYR A 30 33.29 -16.17 -16.04
CA TYR A 30 33.82 -15.62 -14.79
C TYR A 30 35.17 -14.92 -14.98
N THR A 31 36.09 -15.50 -15.75
CA THR A 31 37.40 -14.91 -16.05
C THR A 31 37.25 -13.56 -16.75
N LYS A 32 36.39 -13.50 -17.77
CA LYS A 32 36.10 -12.24 -18.46
C LYS A 32 35.49 -11.18 -17.53
N MET A 33 34.59 -11.59 -16.63
CA MET A 33 34.03 -10.67 -15.64
C MET A 33 35.06 -10.20 -14.60
N GLN A 34 36.04 -11.05 -14.25
CA GLN A 34 37.19 -10.64 -13.44
C GLN A 34 38.08 -9.63 -14.17
N GLU A 35 38.41 -9.87 -15.45
CA GLU A 35 39.20 -8.95 -16.29
C GLU A 35 38.53 -7.58 -16.43
N LEU A 36 37.20 -7.57 -16.53
CA LEU A 36 36.41 -6.33 -16.56
C LEU A 36 36.27 -5.65 -15.19
N GLY A 37 36.76 -6.27 -14.10
CA GLY A 37 36.72 -5.73 -12.74
C GLY A 37 35.39 -5.90 -12.00
N PHE A 38 34.49 -6.76 -12.50
CA PHE A 38 33.16 -6.98 -11.92
C PHE A 38 32.80 -8.47 -11.75
N PRO A 39 33.61 -9.28 -11.04
CA PRO A 39 33.34 -10.72 -10.84
C PRO A 39 31.98 -11.01 -10.21
N GLN A 40 31.43 -10.09 -9.42
CA GLN A 40 30.11 -10.18 -8.80
C GLN A 40 28.94 -10.17 -9.79
N PHE A 41 29.17 -9.81 -11.06
CA PHE A 41 28.14 -9.85 -12.12
C PHE A 41 28.27 -11.09 -13.01
N HIS A 42 29.05 -12.09 -12.60
CA HIS A 42 29.02 -13.40 -13.23
C HIS A 42 27.65 -14.06 -13.00
N VAL A 43 26.97 -14.41 -14.09
CA VAL A 43 25.66 -15.05 -14.10
C VAL A 43 25.50 -15.89 -15.36
N THR A 44 25.14 -17.16 -15.19
CA THR A 44 24.87 -18.09 -16.30
C THR A 44 23.38 -18.09 -16.69
N ASN A 45 23.03 -18.69 -17.83
CA ASN A 45 21.61 -18.92 -18.17
C ASN A 45 20.89 -19.75 -17.11
N GLN A 46 21.56 -20.77 -16.57
CA GLN A 46 20.98 -21.60 -15.53
C GLN A 46 20.68 -20.78 -14.28
N ASP A 47 21.56 -19.83 -13.93
CA ASP A 47 21.30 -18.90 -12.84
C ASP A 47 20.09 -18.01 -13.12
N VAL A 48 19.94 -17.49 -14.34
CA VAL A 48 18.76 -16.70 -14.74
C VAL A 48 17.48 -17.52 -14.59
N TRP A 49 17.49 -18.78 -15.02
CA TRP A 49 16.33 -19.66 -14.92
C TRP A 49 16.00 -20.04 -13.48
N ASN A 50 17.03 -20.29 -12.66
CA ASN A 50 16.87 -20.58 -11.24
C ASN A 50 16.34 -19.34 -10.48
N GLN A 51 16.83 -18.16 -10.81
CA GLN A 51 16.43 -16.90 -10.18
C GLN A 51 15.02 -16.45 -10.59
N SER A 52 14.65 -16.63 -11.86
CA SER A 52 13.30 -16.37 -12.37
C SER A 52 12.28 -17.41 -11.91
N GLY A 53 12.71 -18.64 -11.63
CA GLY A 53 11.83 -19.77 -11.37
C GLY A 53 11.12 -20.28 -12.63
N MET A 54 11.63 -19.94 -13.82
CA MET A 54 10.98 -20.18 -15.12
C MET A 54 11.74 -21.19 -15.99
N PHE A 55 12.39 -22.18 -15.37
CA PHE A 55 13.01 -23.27 -16.12
C PHE A 55 11.94 -24.25 -16.64
N ARG A 56 11.89 -24.46 -17.96
CA ARG A 56 11.12 -25.55 -18.56
C ARG A 56 12.09 -26.64 -19.01
N LEU A 57 11.98 -27.83 -18.40
CA LEU A 57 12.77 -29.00 -18.77
C LEU A 57 12.73 -29.21 -20.29
N GLY A 58 13.89 -29.08 -20.94
CA GLY A 58 14.05 -29.29 -22.38
C GLY A 58 13.78 -28.11 -23.31
N ILE A 59 13.25 -26.98 -22.83
CA ILE A 59 12.91 -25.80 -23.67
C ILE A 59 13.72 -24.55 -23.25
N GLY A 60 14.40 -24.61 -22.11
CA GLY A 60 15.11 -23.46 -21.53
C GLY A 60 14.15 -22.51 -20.80
N GLY A 61 14.64 -21.32 -20.48
CA GLY A 61 13.88 -20.28 -19.78
C GLY A 61 14.24 -18.88 -20.32
N PRO A 62 13.74 -17.81 -19.66
CA PRO A 62 14.00 -16.45 -20.09
C PRO A 62 15.50 -16.13 -20.11
N ARG A 63 15.92 -15.25 -21.03
CA ARG A 63 17.29 -14.73 -21.13
C ARG A 63 17.41 -13.38 -20.43
N CYS A 64 18.64 -12.93 -20.19
CA CYS A 64 18.91 -11.61 -19.60
C CYS A 64 18.19 -10.48 -20.35
N TYR A 65 18.28 -10.48 -21.68
CA TYR A 65 17.65 -9.47 -22.54
C TYR A 65 16.12 -9.57 -22.61
N ASP A 66 15.52 -10.69 -22.18
CA ASP A 66 14.06 -10.81 -22.06
C ASP A 66 13.52 -10.04 -20.86
N CYS A 67 14.31 -9.91 -19.79
CA CYS A 67 13.89 -9.18 -18.59
C CYS A 67 14.47 -7.76 -18.54
N HIS A 68 15.68 -7.57 -19.04
CA HIS A 68 16.42 -6.30 -18.94
C HIS A 68 16.58 -5.54 -20.25
N LEU A 69 16.12 -6.09 -21.39
CA LEU A 69 16.40 -5.57 -22.73
C LEU A 69 17.92 -5.52 -23.00
N GLY A 70 18.35 -4.67 -23.94
CA GLY A 70 19.73 -4.63 -24.43
C GLY A 70 19.88 -5.21 -25.83
N ASP A 71 21.07 -5.03 -26.39
CA ASP A 71 21.42 -5.53 -27.72
C ASP A 71 22.14 -6.87 -27.62
N LYS A 72 21.36 -7.95 -27.74
CA LYS A 72 21.84 -9.33 -27.64
C LYS A 72 22.83 -9.71 -28.76
N ASP A 73 22.90 -8.94 -29.83
CA ASP A 73 23.72 -9.23 -31.01
C ASP A 73 25.00 -8.38 -31.05
N ASN A 74 25.18 -7.44 -30.11
CA ASN A 74 26.38 -6.60 -30.00
C ASN A 74 27.26 -7.03 -28.83
N PHE A 75 28.48 -7.49 -29.14
CA PHE A 75 29.40 -8.09 -28.15
C PHE A 75 30.32 -7.07 -27.43
N THR A 76 30.18 -5.78 -27.72
CA THR A 76 30.90 -4.72 -27.02
C THR A 76 30.17 -4.32 -25.74
N VAL A 77 30.90 -3.97 -24.67
CA VAL A 77 30.29 -3.54 -23.38
C VAL A 77 29.32 -2.37 -23.59
N LYS A 78 29.66 -1.38 -24.41
CA LYS A 78 28.78 -0.23 -24.66
C LYS A 78 27.57 -0.60 -25.52
N GLY A 79 27.78 -1.46 -26.51
CA GLY A 79 26.75 -1.87 -27.45
C GLY A 79 25.70 -2.77 -26.81
N SER A 80 26.12 -3.83 -26.11
CA SER A 80 25.22 -4.76 -25.42
C SER A 80 24.31 -4.06 -24.41
N HIS A 81 24.86 -3.09 -23.66
CA HIS A 81 24.11 -2.33 -22.66
C HIS A 81 23.22 -1.21 -23.21
N LYS A 82 23.19 -0.99 -24.54
CA LYS A 82 22.35 0.05 -25.14
C LYS A 82 20.87 -0.30 -24.93
N GLY A 83 20.16 0.56 -24.20
CA GLY A 83 18.74 0.38 -23.90
C GLY A 83 18.45 -0.64 -22.79
N VAL A 84 19.47 -1.13 -22.08
CA VAL A 84 19.27 -1.97 -20.89
C VAL A 84 18.51 -1.19 -19.82
N LEU A 85 17.45 -1.80 -19.32
CA LEU A 85 16.63 -1.32 -18.24
C LEU A 85 17.40 -1.36 -16.91
N LYS A 86 17.25 -0.31 -16.12
CA LYS A 86 18.00 -0.13 -14.86
C LYS A 86 17.04 0.21 -13.74
N LEU A 87 17.43 -0.16 -12.52
CA LEU A 87 16.78 0.32 -11.30
C LEU A 87 16.79 1.86 -11.30
N LEU A 88 15.64 2.47 -11.02
CA LEU A 88 15.52 3.92 -10.97
C LEU A 88 15.87 4.40 -9.55
N VAL A 89 16.94 5.17 -9.41
CA VAL A 89 17.29 5.85 -8.16
C VAL A 89 16.62 7.22 -8.19
N ILE A 90 15.71 7.48 -7.25
CA ILE A 90 14.90 8.70 -7.27
C ILE A 90 15.40 9.70 -6.24
N SER A 91 15.70 10.93 -6.65
CA SER A 91 16.13 11.99 -5.75
C SER A 91 14.98 12.56 -4.90
N MET A 92 15.32 13.18 -3.77
CA MET A 92 14.40 14.02 -2.99
C MET A 92 14.05 15.32 -3.72
N ASP A 93 14.95 15.82 -4.57
CA ASP A 93 14.74 17.00 -5.42
C ASP A 93 13.92 16.61 -6.66
N ARG A 94 12.75 17.22 -6.83
CA ARG A 94 11.80 17.07 -7.95
C ARG A 94 11.37 15.64 -8.30
N LEU A 95 11.77 14.65 -7.48
CA LEU A 95 11.50 13.23 -7.68
C LEU A 95 12.02 12.69 -9.03
N LEU A 96 13.18 13.18 -9.47
CA LEU A 96 13.76 12.78 -10.75
C LEU A 96 14.63 11.53 -10.61
N PRO A 97 14.70 10.69 -11.66
CA PRO A 97 15.71 9.65 -11.71
C PRO A 97 17.09 10.28 -11.80
N VAL A 98 18.02 9.78 -10.98
CA VAL A 98 19.42 10.20 -10.98
C VAL A 98 20.33 9.02 -11.28
N ASP A 99 21.51 9.33 -11.81
CA ASP A 99 22.52 8.31 -12.07
C ASP A 99 23.02 7.71 -10.75
N ARG A 100 22.74 6.42 -10.55
CA ARG A 100 23.17 5.64 -9.39
C ARG A 100 24.66 5.81 -9.11
N HIS A 101 25.52 5.79 -10.13
CA HIS A 101 26.97 5.83 -9.90
C HIS A 101 27.44 7.17 -9.29
N LYS A 102 26.68 8.25 -9.50
CA LYS A 102 26.98 9.58 -8.95
C LYS A 102 26.52 9.74 -7.51
N VAL A 103 25.38 9.15 -7.15
CA VAL A 103 24.72 9.42 -5.85
C VAL A 103 24.78 8.25 -4.88
N LEU A 104 25.06 7.05 -5.38
CA LEU A 104 24.97 5.81 -4.63
C LEU A 104 25.93 4.74 -5.18
N PRO A 105 27.24 4.86 -4.89
CA PRO A 105 28.23 3.91 -5.37
C PRO A 105 28.00 2.49 -4.81
N SER A 106 27.37 2.35 -3.63
CA SER A 106 27.02 1.05 -3.05
C SER A 106 25.59 1.01 -2.50
N LEU A 107 24.88 -0.09 -2.81
CA LEU A 107 23.57 -0.43 -2.25
C LEU A 107 23.82 -1.32 -1.03
N ILE A 108 23.93 -0.72 0.16
CA ILE A 108 23.94 -1.49 1.41
C ILE A 108 22.47 -1.62 1.85
N PRO A 109 21.92 -2.85 1.99
CA PRO A 109 20.59 -3.05 2.56
C PRO A 109 20.51 -2.32 3.90
N GLN A 110 19.52 -1.45 4.04
CA GLN A 110 19.34 -0.74 5.29
C GLN A 110 18.20 -1.34 6.07
N GLN A 111 18.52 -1.54 7.35
CA GLN A 111 17.63 -1.67 8.49
C GLN A 111 17.45 -3.10 9.03
N LYS A 112 17.58 -3.18 10.36
CA LYS A 112 17.11 -4.28 11.21
C LYS A 112 15.58 -4.40 11.27
N ARG A 113 14.85 -3.40 10.73
CA ARG A 113 13.40 -3.23 10.88
C ARG A 113 12.63 -3.82 9.67
N ILE A 114 12.80 -3.30 8.46
CA ILE A 114 12.11 -3.84 7.26
C ILE A 114 13.13 -4.27 6.17
N PRO A 115 13.62 -5.54 6.20
CA PRO A 115 14.67 -6.03 5.28
C PRO A 115 14.36 -5.92 3.79
N SER A 116 13.09 -5.78 3.40
CA SER A 116 12.66 -5.65 2.01
C SER A 116 12.75 -4.22 1.45
N MET A 117 12.99 -3.22 2.30
CA MET A 117 13.14 -1.84 1.86
C MET A 117 14.59 -1.57 1.48
N LEU A 118 14.88 -1.64 0.18
CA LEU A 118 16.16 -1.21 -0.39
C LEU A 118 16.26 0.33 -0.37
N LEU A 119 16.28 0.96 0.80
CA LEU A 119 16.49 2.40 0.93
C LEU A 119 17.99 2.70 1.07
N PRO A 120 18.60 3.48 0.16
CA PRO A 120 20.00 3.87 0.28
C PRO A 120 20.26 4.94 1.34
N ARG A 121 21.52 5.05 1.81
CA ARG A 121 22.01 6.14 2.69
C ARG A 121 22.54 7.22 1.78
N GLY A 122 21.97 8.41 1.88
CA GLY A 122 22.42 9.61 1.20
C GLY A 122 21.40 10.70 1.46
N LYS A 123 21.84 11.94 1.71
CA LYS A 123 20.95 13.03 2.17
C LYS A 123 19.85 13.40 1.15
N ASN A 124 20.00 13.01 -0.12
CA ASN A 124 19.12 13.45 -1.22
C ASN A 124 18.48 12.32 -2.04
N ILE A 125 18.46 11.07 -1.56
CA ILE A 125 17.75 9.97 -2.27
C ILE A 125 16.44 9.69 -1.56
N LYS A 126 15.33 9.72 -2.30
CA LYS A 126 14.00 9.41 -1.76
C LYS A 126 13.82 7.90 -1.58
N THR A 127 14.26 7.09 -2.55
CA THR A 127 13.79 5.70 -2.76
C THR A 127 14.36 5.10 -4.06
N LEU A 128 14.11 3.82 -4.28
CA LEU A 128 14.41 3.07 -5.50
C LEU A 128 13.11 2.55 -6.10
N LEU A 129 13.01 2.55 -7.44
CA LEU A 129 11.90 1.94 -8.17
C LEU A 129 12.41 0.92 -9.18
N TYR A 130 11.61 -0.12 -9.41
CA TYR A 130 11.91 -1.12 -10.43
C TYR A 130 11.68 -0.61 -11.85
N HIS A 131 12.25 -1.34 -12.80
CA HIS A 131 12.50 -0.85 -14.15
C HIS A 131 11.33 -1.06 -15.13
N ASP A 132 10.18 -1.56 -14.67
CA ASP A 132 8.95 -1.72 -15.45
C ASP A 132 8.07 -0.45 -15.42
N ARG A 133 8.73 0.71 -15.34
CA ARG A 133 8.14 2.03 -15.19
C ARG A 133 8.74 3.01 -16.21
N ASP A 134 7.96 4.02 -16.62
CA ASP A 134 8.50 5.13 -17.41
C ASP A 134 9.38 6.00 -16.48
N PRO A 135 10.67 6.25 -16.80
CA PRO A 135 11.56 6.99 -15.91
C PRO A 135 11.21 8.48 -15.76
N ARG A 136 10.44 9.06 -16.67
CA ARG A 136 10.02 10.47 -16.63
C ARG A 136 8.79 10.67 -15.75
N THR A 137 7.82 9.75 -15.84
CA THR A 137 6.55 9.85 -15.07
C THR A 137 6.54 9.00 -13.81
N LEU A 138 7.44 8.02 -13.72
CA LEU A 138 7.50 6.95 -12.71
C LEU A 138 6.30 5.99 -12.75
N ALA A 139 5.36 6.14 -13.68
CA ALA A 139 4.18 5.30 -13.82
C ALA A 139 4.54 3.91 -14.36
N TYR A 140 3.69 2.91 -14.08
CA TYR A 140 3.74 1.61 -14.75
C TYR A 140 3.74 1.79 -16.28
N SER A 141 4.68 1.14 -16.96
CA SER A 141 4.79 1.22 -18.42
C SER A 141 4.35 -0.08 -19.08
N ILE A 142 3.17 -0.06 -19.71
CA ILE A 142 2.67 -1.20 -20.48
C ILE A 142 3.60 -1.56 -21.65
N GLU A 143 4.27 -0.57 -22.24
CA GLU A 143 5.23 -0.79 -23.32
C GLU A 143 6.43 -1.60 -22.82
N ILE A 144 7.00 -1.21 -21.68
CA ILE A 144 8.12 -1.94 -21.07
C ILE A 144 7.65 -3.31 -20.61
N ALA A 145 6.47 -3.41 -19.99
CA ALA A 145 5.92 -4.68 -19.54
C ALA A 145 5.72 -5.66 -20.69
N ASN A 146 5.16 -5.22 -21.83
CA ASN A 146 5.00 -6.04 -23.03
C ASN A 146 6.34 -6.52 -23.60
N LYS A 147 7.37 -5.66 -23.59
CA LYS A 147 8.72 -6.00 -24.04
C LYS A 147 9.48 -6.93 -23.08
N THR A 148 9.03 -7.01 -21.82
CA THR A 148 9.70 -7.79 -20.76
C THR A 148 8.83 -8.94 -20.26
N CYS A 149 8.13 -8.77 -19.13
CA CYS A 149 7.26 -9.81 -18.54
C CYS A 149 6.27 -10.38 -19.55
N GLY A 150 5.72 -9.53 -20.42
CA GLY A 150 4.74 -9.88 -21.45
C GLY A 150 5.26 -10.81 -22.53
N LYS A 151 6.57 -10.98 -22.70
CA LYS A 151 7.12 -12.03 -23.59
C LYS A 151 6.72 -13.44 -23.15
N CYS A 152 6.55 -13.64 -21.83
CA CYS A 152 6.21 -14.94 -21.26
C CYS A 152 4.84 -14.96 -20.55
N HIS A 153 4.33 -13.78 -20.19
CA HIS A 153 3.12 -13.58 -19.39
C HIS A 153 2.14 -12.64 -20.09
N VAL A 154 1.83 -12.92 -21.36
CA VAL A 154 1.00 -12.06 -22.22
C VAL A 154 -0.36 -11.79 -21.58
N GLU A 155 -1.03 -12.84 -21.10
CA GLU A 155 -2.37 -12.72 -20.54
C GLU A 155 -2.34 -12.03 -19.17
N GLU A 156 -1.35 -12.29 -18.32
CA GLU A 156 -1.21 -11.60 -17.04
C GLU A 156 -0.96 -10.10 -17.23
N VAL A 157 -0.07 -9.71 -18.15
CA VAL A 157 0.19 -8.29 -18.46
C VAL A 157 -1.07 -7.62 -19.00
N LYS A 158 -1.77 -8.26 -19.92
CA LYS A 158 -3.03 -7.76 -20.49
C LYS A 158 -4.11 -7.62 -19.42
N SER A 159 -4.21 -8.58 -18.50
CA SER A 159 -5.19 -8.58 -17.43
C SER A 159 -4.90 -7.51 -16.39
N PHE A 160 -3.65 -7.41 -15.92
CA PHE A 160 -3.21 -6.38 -14.99
C PHE A 160 -3.41 -4.99 -15.58
N SER A 161 -3.02 -4.79 -16.85
CA SER A 161 -3.15 -3.50 -17.55
C SER A 161 -4.59 -3.02 -17.72
N ARG A 162 -5.59 -3.89 -17.51
CA ARG A 162 -7.02 -3.56 -17.55
C ARG A 162 -7.66 -3.50 -16.16
N SER A 163 -6.96 -3.98 -15.14
CA SER A 163 -7.49 -4.03 -13.77
C SER A 163 -7.54 -2.64 -13.14
N ASN A 164 -8.36 -2.48 -12.11
CA ASN A 164 -8.47 -1.23 -11.36
C ASN A 164 -7.11 -0.72 -10.83
N MET A 165 -6.16 -1.62 -10.55
CA MET A 165 -4.79 -1.26 -10.16
C MET A 165 -3.96 -0.77 -11.35
N GLY A 166 -3.97 -1.49 -12.48
CA GLY A 166 -3.15 -1.14 -13.64
C GLY A 166 -3.61 0.13 -14.35
N VAL A 167 -4.92 0.36 -14.46
CA VAL A 167 -5.47 1.62 -15.04
C VAL A 167 -5.69 2.71 -14.00
N GLN A 168 -5.48 2.41 -12.72
CA GLN A 168 -5.60 3.35 -11.60
C GLN A 168 -7.01 3.96 -11.45
N ASN A 169 -8.05 3.21 -11.84
CA ASN A 169 -9.43 3.71 -12.00
C ASN A 169 -9.95 4.49 -10.78
N LEU A 170 -9.62 4.05 -9.56
CA LEU A 170 -10.09 4.70 -8.33
C LEU A 170 -9.37 6.02 -8.04
N SER A 171 -8.07 6.13 -8.29
CA SER A 171 -7.35 7.41 -8.10
C SER A 171 -7.71 8.40 -9.21
N ARG A 172 -7.99 7.92 -10.43
CA ARG A 172 -8.41 8.76 -11.56
C ARG A 172 -9.70 9.54 -11.35
N ARG A 173 -10.54 9.11 -10.41
CA ARG A 173 -11.80 9.79 -10.08
C ARG A 173 -11.61 11.08 -9.30
N TYR A 174 -10.47 11.24 -8.66
CA TYR A 174 -10.13 12.46 -7.94
C TYR A 174 -9.48 13.45 -8.89
N SER A 175 -10.30 14.01 -9.79
CA SER A 175 -9.87 15.01 -10.77
C SER A 175 -9.87 16.43 -10.21
N SER A 176 -10.40 16.62 -9.00
CA SER A 176 -10.51 17.91 -8.35
C SER A 176 -10.52 17.82 -6.84
N PHE A 177 -10.36 18.96 -6.13
CA PHE A 177 -10.35 18.96 -4.66
C PHE A 177 -11.75 18.72 -4.11
N THR A 178 -12.78 19.07 -4.88
CA THR A 178 -14.17 19.11 -4.43
C THR A 178 -15.04 17.98 -4.98
N SER A 179 -14.64 17.35 -6.10
CA SER A 179 -15.42 16.33 -6.81
C SER A 179 -14.75 14.96 -6.82
N PRO A 180 -15.51 13.85 -6.62
CA PRO A 180 -16.94 13.79 -6.29
C PRO A 180 -17.25 14.19 -4.84
N ALA A 181 -16.21 14.39 -4.01
CA ALA A 181 -16.29 14.93 -2.66
C ALA A 181 -14.89 15.40 -2.20
N PRO A 182 -14.79 16.36 -1.25
CA PRO A 182 -13.53 16.81 -0.67
C PRO A 182 -12.62 15.67 -0.24
N HIS A 183 -11.37 15.59 -0.69
CA HIS A 183 -10.54 14.37 -0.48
C HIS A 183 -9.09 14.64 -0.04
N ASN A 184 -8.48 13.63 0.58
CA ASN A 184 -7.17 13.74 1.22
C ASN A 184 -5.99 13.65 0.23
N CYS A 185 -6.17 13.09 -0.97
CA CYS A 185 -5.06 12.85 -1.89
C CYS A 185 -4.58 14.12 -2.61
N GLY A 186 -5.42 15.16 -2.65
CA GLY A 186 -5.18 16.39 -3.42
C GLY A 186 -5.06 16.12 -4.92
N TYR A 187 -4.56 17.11 -5.66
CA TYR A 187 -4.47 17.06 -7.12
C TYR A 187 -3.80 15.79 -7.68
N TRP A 188 -4.52 15.12 -8.60
CA TRP A 188 -4.00 14.01 -9.39
C TRP A 188 -4.24 14.29 -10.88
N ASN A 189 -3.19 14.27 -11.72
CA ASN A 189 -3.28 14.78 -13.08
C ASN A 189 -3.30 13.71 -14.16
N HIS A 190 -4.36 13.74 -14.97
CA HIS A 190 -4.27 13.50 -16.42
C HIS A 190 -4.87 14.64 -17.29
N ASN A 191 -5.58 15.63 -16.72
CA ASN A 191 -6.28 16.66 -17.51
C ASN A 191 -6.34 18.09 -16.90
N TYR A 192 -5.48 18.46 -15.95
CA TYR A 192 -5.35 19.83 -15.44
C TYR A 192 -6.60 20.51 -14.84
N SER A 193 -7.71 19.76 -14.71
CA SER A 193 -9.03 20.29 -14.37
C SER A 193 -9.11 20.96 -12.99
N ILE A 194 -8.27 20.53 -12.03
CA ILE A 194 -8.27 21.12 -10.70
C ILE A 194 -7.90 22.61 -10.72
N MET A 195 -7.10 23.06 -11.70
CA MET A 195 -6.64 24.45 -11.74
C MET A 195 -7.81 25.42 -11.91
N ASN A 196 -8.92 24.95 -12.49
CA ASN A 196 -10.16 25.72 -12.58
C ASN A 196 -10.81 25.96 -11.21
N GLU A 197 -10.50 25.13 -10.21
CA GLU A 197 -11.02 25.26 -8.84
C GLU A 197 -10.09 26.07 -7.93
N LEU A 198 -8.94 26.53 -8.43
CA LEU A 198 -7.93 27.21 -7.61
C LEU A 198 -7.76 28.69 -7.99
N THR A 199 -7.55 29.53 -6.98
CA THR A 199 -7.26 30.97 -7.15
C THR A 199 -5.81 31.24 -7.56
N VAL A 200 -5.04 30.16 -7.77
CA VAL A 200 -3.61 30.14 -8.00
C VAL A 200 -3.30 29.12 -9.09
N GLU A 201 -2.34 29.46 -9.94
CA GLU A 201 -1.93 28.58 -11.04
C GLU A 201 -0.83 27.63 -10.61
N TYR A 202 -0.84 26.43 -11.21
CA TYR A 202 0.26 25.50 -11.15
C TYR A 202 1.12 25.60 -12.41
N THR A 203 2.43 25.63 -12.23
CA THR A 203 3.35 25.42 -13.35
C THR A 203 3.35 23.94 -13.75
N LYS A 204 3.65 23.67 -15.02
CA LYS A 204 3.82 22.29 -15.51
C LYS A 204 4.76 21.47 -14.63
N GLU A 205 5.86 22.08 -14.17
CA GLU A 205 6.84 21.41 -13.33
C GLU A 205 6.26 20.99 -11.97
N GLN A 206 5.49 21.87 -11.32
CA GLN A 206 4.81 21.55 -10.06
C GLN A 206 3.84 20.38 -10.23
N VAL A 207 3.07 20.39 -11.32
CA VAL A 207 2.16 19.30 -11.67
C VAL A 207 2.91 17.98 -11.88
N ASP A 208 4.01 18.00 -12.62
CA ASP A 208 4.80 16.81 -12.92
C ASP A 208 5.41 16.18 -11.65
N VAL A 209 5.87 17.01 -10.70
CA VAL A 209 6.38 16.52 -9.40
C VAL A 209 5.27 15.87 -8.57
N LEU A 210 4.08 16.48 -8.53
CA LEU A 210 2.91 15.90 -7.84
C LEU A 210 2.46 14.59 -8.49
N GLN A 211 2.46 14.51 -9.82
CA GLN A 211 2.13 13.27 -10.51
C GLN A 211 3.14 12.17 -10.17
N ARG A 212 4.44 12.47 -10.28
CA ARG A 212 5.50 11.53 -9.88
C ARG A 212 5.31 11.08 -8.43
N LYS A 213 4.95 11.97 -7.50
CA LYS A 213 4.67 11.61 -6.09
C LYS A 213 3.62 10.50 -5.97
N CYS A 214 2.55 10.58 -6.75
CA CYS A 214 1.47 9.60 -6.74
C CYS A 214 1.83 8.31 -7.49
N GLU A 215 2.47 8.41 -8.65
CA GLU A 215 2.86 7.25 -9.48
C GLU A 215 3.83 6.31 -8.79
N GLN A 216 4.58 6.83 -7.82
CA GLN A 216 5.44 6.06 -6.92
C GLN A 216 4.67 5.02 -6.09
N CYS A 217 3.37 5.21 -5.84
CA CYS A 217 2.50 4.26 -5.15
C CYS A 217 1.65 3.43 -6.11
N HIS A 218 1.64 3.77 -7.40
CA HIS A 218 0.89 3.03 -8.40
C HIS A 218 1.70 1.84 -8.87
N THR A 219 1.21 0.65 -8.54
CA THR A 219 1.98 -0.58 -8.61
C THR A 219 2.30 -0.99 -10.04
N SER A 220 3.44 -1.65 -10.21
CA SER A 220 3.87 -2.35 -11.41
C SER A 220 3.97 -3.86 -11.16
N CYS A 221 4.34 -4.65 -12.17
CA CYS A 221 4.49 -6.10 -12.05
C CYS A 221 5.58 -6.43 -11.01
N LEU A 222 6.70 -5.73 -11.07
CA LEU A 222 7.86 -5.99 -10.21
C LEU A 222 7.60 -5.61 -8.76
N ASP A 223 6.76 -4.61 -8.47
CA ASP A 223 6.48 -4.22 -7.09
C ASP A 223 5.83 -5.34 -6.26
N CYS A 224 4.99 -6.16 -6.91
CA CYS A 224 4.30 -7.27 -6.26
C CYS A 224 5.11 -8.57 -6.33
N HIS A 225 5.73 -8.85 -7.48
CA HIS A 225 6.31 -10.16 -7.78
C HIS A 225 7.80 -10.25 -7.53
N TYR A 226 8.55 -9.15 -7.56
CA TYR A 226 9.99 -9.17 -7.32
C TYR A 226 10.29 -9.17 -5.82
N ALA A 227 11.07 -10.15 -5.36
CA ALA A 227 11.37 -10.38 -3.96
C ALA A 227 12.86 -10.72 -3.77
N PRO A 228 13.77 -9.76 -4.03
CA PRO A 228 15.21 -10.01 -4.00
C PRO A 228 15.66 -10.56 -2.64
N PHE A 229 16.64 -11.46 -2.66
CA PHE A 229 17.21 -12.06 -1.45
C PHE A 229 18.71 -12.30 -1.63
N GLU A 230 19.54 -11.84 -0.70
CA GLU A 230 21.01 -12.01 -0.73
C GLU A 230 21.63 -11.62 -2.08
N ALA A 231 21.24 -10.46 -2.61
CA ALA A 231 21.66 -9.93 -3.91
C ALA A 231 21.32 -10.80 -5.15
N LYS A 232 20.46 -11.81 -5.01
CA LYS A 232 19.92 -12.61 -6.12
C LYS A 232 18.50 -12.18 -6.48
N HIS A 233 18.14 -12.29 -7.76
CA HIS A 233 16.76 -12.14 -8.17
C HIS A 233 15.95 -13.34 -7.65
N LYS A 234 14.78 -13.06 -7.08
CA LYS A 234 13.74 -14.07 -6.84
C LYS A 234 12.40 -13.45 -7.19
N PHE A 235 11.53 -14.26 -7.77
CA PHE A 235 10.17 -13.86 -8.11
C PHE A 235 9.17 -14.77 -7.40
N ARG A 236 8.04 -14.20 -6.99
CA ARG A 236 6.96 -14.95 -6.35
C ARG A 236 5.74 -14.92 -7.24
N ARG A 237 5.20 -16.10 -7.54
CA ARG A 237 3.91 -16.21 -8.23
C ARG A 237 2.78 -15.56 -7.42
N ILE A 238 2.80 -15.76 -6.11
CA ILE A 238 1.83 -15.16 -5.18
C ILE A 238 2.55 -14.05 -4.40
N PRO A 239 2.11 -12.79 -4.50
CA PRO A 239 2.69 -11.69 -3.76
C PRO A 239 2.70 -11.96 -2.26
N SER A 240 3.78 -11.55 -1.58
CA SER A 240 3.81 -11.63 -0.13
C SER A 240 2.92 -10.55 0.48
N PRO A 241 2.41 -10.73 1.71
CA PRO A 241 1.67 -9.68 2.40
C PRO A 241 2.47 -8.36 2.47
N ARG A 242 3.80 -8.46 2.63
CA ARG A 242 4.71 -7.31 2.63
C ARG A 242 4.83 -6.62 1.27
N SER A 243 4.60 -7.31 0.17
CA SER A 243 4.62 -6.70 -1.16
C SER A 243 3.44 -5.72 -1.34
N CYS A 244 2.30 -5.98 -0.70
CA CYS A 244 1.14 -5.09 -0.73
C CYS A 244 1.37 -3.81 0.08
N SER A 245 2.04 -3.92 1.24
CA SER A 245 2.29 -2.77 2.12
C SER A 245 3.53 -1.97 1.74
N SER A 246 4.62 -2.69 1.45
CA SER A 246 5.97 -2.16 1.32
C SER A 246 6.75 -2.74 0.13
N GLY A 247 6.05 -3.16 -0.94
CA GLY A 247 6.68 -3.59 -2.19
C GLY A 247 7.34 -2.44 -2.95
N GLY A 248 8.12 -2.75 -4.00
CA GLY A 248 8.62 -1.72 -4.91
C GLY A 248 9.73 -0.81 -4.38
N GLY A 249 10.40 -1.17 -3.28
CA GLY A 249 11.40 -0.30 -2.64
C GLY A 249 10.81 0.87 -1.83
N ARG A 250 9.53 0.78 -1.47
CA ARG A 250 8.80 1.80 -0.69
C ARG A 250 8.04 1.17 0.46
N GLY A 251 7.71 1.97 1.47
CA GLY A 251 6.95 1.53 2.65
C GLY A 251 5.57 2.16 2.77
N ILE A 252 4.98 2.66 1.67
CA ILE A 252 3.86 3.63 1.73
C ILE A 252 2.63 3.29 0.87
N CYS A 253 2.57 2.17 0.13
CA CYS A 253 1.41 1.88 -0.74
C CYS A 253 0.12 1.65 0.09
N HIS A 254 -0.15 0.42 0.51
CA HIS A 254 -1.26 0.18 1.43
C HIS A 254 -0.99 0.73 2.84
N ASN A 255 0.27 0.90 3.25
CA ASN A 255 0.57 1.56 4.52
C ASN A 255 0.16 3.04 4.52
N GLY A 256 0.34 3.76 3.42
CA GLY A 256 -0.08 5.16 3.34
C GLY A 256 -1.59 5.31 3.44
N ALA A 257 -2.34 4.52 2.68
CA ALA A 257 -3.80 4.58 2.67
C ALA A 257 -4.44 3.98 3.94
N GLU A 258 -4.07 2.76 4.33
CA GLU A 258 -4.75 2.04 5.41
C GLU A 258 -4.20 2.40 6.79
N GLU A 259 -2.89 2.66 6.91
CA GLU A 259 -2.29 2.99 8.21
C GLU A 259 -2.13 4.51 8.39
N HIS A 260 -1.47 5.22 7.47
CA HIS A 260 -1.21 6.64 7.68
C HIS A 260 -2.48 7.49 7.54
N ARG A 261 -3.32 7.25 6.53
CA ARG A 261 -4.59 7.96 6.36
C ARG A 261 -5.66 7.43 7.32
N ARG A 262 -6.09 6.16 7.18
CA ARG A 262 -7.20 5.59 7.99
C ARG A 262 -6.83 5.26 9.43
N GLY A 263 -5.55 5.11 9.78
CA GLY A 263 -5.08 4.78 11.13
C GLY A 263 -5.35 3.33 11.57
N ALA A 264 -5.79 2.49 10.64
CA ALA A 264 -6.36 1.17 10.89
C ALA A 264 -5.78 0.16 9.91
N GLY A 265 -4.45 0.09 9.82
CA GLY A 265 -3.72 -0.80 8.94
C GLY A 265 -3.56 -2.22 9.49
N TYR A 266 -3.20 -3.13 8.60
CA TYR A 266 -3.08 -4.56 8.90
C TYR A 266 -1.79 -4.90 9.67
N PHE A 267 -0.62 -4.58 9.10
CA PHE A 267 0.68 -4.93 9.72
C PHE A 267 0.99 -4.07 10.94
N ARG A 268 0.70 -2.76 10.87
CA ARG A 268 1.11 -1.77 11.87
C ARG A 268 2.58 -1.96 12.27
N GLU A 269 2.89 -1.86 13.56
CA GLU A 269 4.22 -1.94 14.13
C GLU A 269 5.15 -0.95 13.42
N GLU A 270 6.18 -1.43 12.75
CA GLU A 270 7.13 -0.58 12.03
C GLU A 270 6.54 0.14 10.82
N ALA A 271 5.38 -0.30 10.33
CA ALA A 271 4.63 0.38 9.27
C ALA A 271 3.73 1.51 9.79
N SER A 272 3.51 1.59 11.11
CA SER A 272 2.62 2.57 11.75
C SER A 272 3.35 3.79 12.27
N LEU A 273 2.70 4.95 12.09
CA LEU A 273 3.19 6.25 12.55
C LEU A 273 2.10 6.94 13.36
N PRO A 274 2.24 7.04 14.69
CA PRO A 274 3.24 6.41 15.56
C PRO A 274 3.04 4.89 15.72
N TYR A 275 4.02 4.20 16.34
CA TYR A 275 3.98 2.74 16.53
C TYR A 275 2.71 2.26 17.26
N LEU A 276 2.05 1.27 16.64
CA LEU A 276 0.85 0.58 17.11
C LEU A 276 1.00 -0.94 16.92
N PRO A 277 0.35 -1.77 17.75
CA PRO A 277 0.43 -3.22 17.61
C PRO A 277 -0.32 -3.72 16.36
N SER A 278 0.22 -4.76 15.72
CA SER A 278 -0.37 -5.47 14.59
C SER A 278 -1.79 -5.98 14.83
N ASP A 279 -2.52 -6.18 13.73
CA ASP A 279 -3.80 -6.88 13.68
C ASP A 279 -3.67 -8.33 14.19
N VAL A 280 -4.70 -8.86 14.86
CA VAL A 280 -4.70 -10.24 15.36
C VAL A 280 -4.53 -11.28 14.25
N HIS A 281 -5.01 -11.00 13.04
CA HIS A 281 -4.91 -11.91 11.90
C HIS A 281 -3.47 -12.02 11.37
N VAL A 282 -2.63 -10.99 11.55
CA VAL A 282 -1.19 -11.06 11.24
C VAL A 282 -0.53 -12.12 12.11
N LYS A 283 -0.89 -12.16 13.41
CA LYS A 283 -0.33 -13.13 14.37
C LYS A 283 -0.76 -14.57 14.07
N LEU A 284 -1.86 -14.74 13.34
CA LEU A 284 -2.36 -16.02 12.87
C LEU A 284 -1.80 -16.40 11.48
N ASN A 285 -0.81 -15.65 10.97
CA ASN A 285 -0.22 -15.84 9.64
C ASN A 285 -1.22 -15.75 8.48
N LEU A 286 -2.33 -15.03 8.65
CA LEU A 286 -3.21 -14.72 7.51
C LEU A 286 -2.57 -13.65 6.63
N THR A 287 -2.73 -13.83 5.34
CA THR A 287 -2.21 -12.95 4.28
C THR A 287 -3.32 -12.03 3.77
N CYS A 288 -2.92 -10.97 3.07
CA CYS A 288 -3.88 -10.08 2.41
C CYS A 288 -4.81 -10.86 1.46
N LEU A 289 -4.28 -11.88 0.78
CA LEU A 289 -5.01 -12.64 -0.23
C LEU A 289 -5.98 -13.68 0.35
N ASP A 290 -5.90 -13.97 1.65
CA ASP A 290 -6.90 -14.79 2.34
C ASP A 290 -8.24 -14.05 2.50
N CYS A 291 -8.19 -12.71 2.59
CA CYS A 291 -9.37 -11.84 2.67
C CYS A 291 -9.69 -11.13 1.34
N HIS A 292 -8.66 -10.81 0.55
CA HIS A 292 -8.81 -10.15 -0.73
C HIS A 292 -8.66 -11.14 -1.87
N LYS A 293 -9.79 -11.54 -2.48
CA LYS A 293 -9.81 -12.52 -3.57
C LYS A 293 -9.06 -11.96 -4.78
N PHE A 294 -8.21 -12.79 -5.36
CA PHE A 294 -7.41 -12.44 -6.54
C PHE A 294 -7.92 -13.23 -7.74
N GLU A 295 -8.46 -12.51 -8.74
CA GLU A 295 -8.98 -13.09 -9.98
C GLU A 295 -8.41 -12.24 -11.13
N ASN A 296 -7.68 -12.84 -12.06
CA ASN A 296 -7.19 -12.14 -13.27
C ASN A 296 -6.44 -10.82 -12.97
N HIS A 297 -5.53 -10.80 -11.98
CA HIS A 297 -4.81 -9.59 -11.56
C HIS A 297 -5.71 -8.43 -11.07
N GLU A 298 -6.95 -8.74 -10.75
CA GLU A 298 -7.86 -7.89 -10.01
C GLU A 298 -7.96 -8.38 -8.56
N ILE A 299 -7.85 -7.44 -7.62
CA ILE A 299 -7.97 -7.70 -6.19
C ILE A 299 -9.36 -7.22 -5.74
N LEU A 300 -10.18 -8.16 -5.29
CA LEU A 300 -11.57 -7.91 -4.91
C LEU A 300 -11.74 -8.09 -3.40
N ARG A 301 -12.30 -7.07 -2.75
CA ARG A 301 -12.66 -7.11 -1.32
C ARG A 301 -14.01 -7.82 -1.15
N LYS A 302 -14.01 -9.14 -1.34
CA LYS A 302 -15.22 -9.99 -1.30
C LYS A 302 -15.38 -10.78 -0.01
N ALA A 303 -14.34 -10.91 0.82
CA ALA A 303 -14.44 -11.61 2.10
C ALA A 303 -14.93 -10.68 3.20
N ASP A 304 -15.70 -11.24 4.13
CA ASP A 304 -16.26 -10.57 5.30
C ASP A 304 -16.09 -11.43 6.55
N CYS A 305 -16.32 -10.87 7.74
CA CYS A 305 -16.11 -11.57 9.01
C CYS A 305 -16.90 -12.90 9.08
N LYS A 306 -18.10 -12.95 8.48
CA LYS A 306 -18.96 -14.15 8.44
C LYS A 306 -18.33 -15.35 7.71
N ASP A 307 -17.40 -15.13 6.79
CA ASP A 307 -16.76 -16.21 6.04
C ASP A 307 -15.87 -17.08 6.93
N CYS A 308 -15.38 -16.51 8.05
CA CYS A 308 -14.58 -17.20 9.05
C CYS A 308 -15.29 -17.32 10.42
N HIS A 309 -16.21 -16.40 10.73
CA HIS A 309 -16.86 -16.26 12.05
C HIS A 309 -18.39 -16.36 11.96
N LYS A 310 -18.91 -17.27 11.13
CA LYS A 310 -20.34 -17.45 10.87
C LYS A 310 -21.21 -17.46 12.14
N LYS A 311 -20.84 -18.27 13.15
CA LYS A 311 -21.59 -18.36 14.40
C LYS A 311 -21.65 -17.02 15.15
N ALA A 312 -20.53 -16.32 15.26
CA ALA A 312 -20.48 -15.03 15.94
C ALA A 312 -21.33 -13.98 15.21
N GLU A 313 -21.32 -14.00 13.87
CA GLU A 313 -22.12 -13.08 13.06
C GLU A 313 -23.63 -13.38 13.15
N GLU A 314 -24.02 -14.65 13.13
CA GLU A 314 -25.41 -15.08 13.35
C GLU A 314 -25.93 -14.68 14.74
N GLU A 315 -25.10 -14.79 15.77
CA GLU A 315 -25.46 -14.36 17.12
C GLU A 315 -25.50 -12.83 17.25
N LEU A 316 -24.57 -12.10 16.62
CA LEU A 316 -24.62 -10.63 16.56
C LEU A 316 -25.92 -10.15 15.93
N LYS A 317 -26.34 -10.76 14.81
CA LYS A 317 -27.60 -10.44 14.11
C LYS A 317 -28.85 -10.65 14.96
N LYS A 318 -28.85 -11.62 15.88
CA LYS A 318 -29.96 -11.87 16.82
C LYS A 318 -29.92 -10.97 18.05
N SER A 319 -28.80 -10.28 18.28
CA SER A 319 -28.57 -9.47 19.47
C SER A 319 -29.10 -8.04 19.34
N VAL A 320 -29.10 -7.33 20.48
CA VAL A 320 -29.34 -5.88 20.55
C VAL A 320 -28.29 -5.05 19.80
N HIS A 321 -27.15 -5.67 19.45
CA HIS A 321 -26.05 -5.06 18.69
C HIS A 321 -26.08 -5.41 17.20
N SER A 322 -27.19 -5.95 16.68
CA SER A 322 -27.36 -6.31 15.26
C SER A 322 -27.14 -5.17 14.26
N LYS A 323 -27.15 -3.92 14.75
CA LYS A 323 -26.85 -2.71 13.97
C LYS A 323 -25.40 -2.20 14.13
N LEU A 324 -24.48 -3.02 14.63
CA LEU A 324 -23.05 -2.73 14.68
C LEU A 324 -22.29 -3.54 13.62
N SER A 325 -21.31 -2.91 12.98
CA SER A 325 -20.28 -3.63 12.24
C SER A 325 -19.29 -4.30 13.21
N CYS A 326 -18.66 -5.40 12.81
CA CYS A 326 -17.66 -6.06 13.64
C CYS A 326 -16.49 -5.12 13.97
N GLU A 327 -16.09 -4.29 13.00
CA GLU A 327 -15.02 -3.30 13.18
C GLU A 327 -15.38 -2.24 14.23
N ALA A 328 -16.67 -1.89 14.38
CA ALA A 328 -17.11 -0.94 15.40
C ALA A 328 -16.78 -1.45 16.81
N CYS A 329 -16.79 -2.76 17.03
CA CYS A 329 -16.41 -3.37 18.29
C CYS A 329 -14.90 -3.59 18.39
N HIS A 330 -14.27 -4.08 17.32
CA HIS A 330 -12.93 -4.66 17.35
C HIS A 330 -11.79 -3.70 16.97
N ILE A 331 -12.08 -2.51 16.45
CA ILE A 331 -11.07 -1.47 16.26
C ILE A 331 -11.07 -0.54 17.48
N THR A 332 -9.98 -0.61 18.25
CA THR A 332 -9.85 0.04 19.56
C THR A 332 -8.65 0.98 19.66
N LYS A 333 -7.83 1.09 18.60
CA LYS A 333 -6.71 2.03 18.51
C LYS A 333 -6.58 2.50 17.07
N ILE A 334 -6.32 3.79 16.88
CA ILE A 334 -6.17 4.40 15.55
C ILE A 334 -4.94 5.32 15.55
N GLY A 335 -4.08 5.17 14.53
CA GLY A 335 -2.86 5.98 14.34
C GLY A 335 -2.96 6.96 13.17
N GLY A 336 -1.81 7.39 12.63
CA GLY A 336 -1.73 8.11 11.35
C GLY A 336 -2.04 9.60 11.45
N TYR A 337 -2.64 10.16 10.40
CA TYR A 337 -2.94 11.59 10.23
C TYR A 337 -4.00 12.06 11.22
N GLN A 338 -3.72 13.08 12.01
CA GLN A 338 -4.69 13.64 12.97
C GLN A 338 -5.26 14.95 12.48
N LEU A 339 -4.50 15.69 11.67
CA LEU A 339 -4.88 16.90 10.96
C LEU A 339 -4.22 16.87 9.59
N VAL A 340 -4.90 17.37 8.55
CA VAL A 340 -4.35 17.46 7.20
C VAL A 340 -4.73 18.78 6.56
N PHE A 341 -3.75 19.56 6.12
CA PHE A 341 -4.00 20.83 5.45
C PHE A 341 -3.31 20.88 4.11
N TRP A 342 -3.86 21.67 3.20
CA TRP A 342 -3.26 21.98 1.91
C TRP A 342 -3.13 23.50 1.83
N ALA A 343 -1.91 24.00 1.96
CA ALA A 343 -1.58 25.42 1.99
C ALA A 343 -0.28 25.69 1.22
N PRO A 344 0.05 26.93 0.85
CA PRO A 344 1.31 27.26 0.21
C PRO A 344 2.52 26.68 0.96
N GLY A 345 3.49 26.15 0.22
CA GLY A 345 4.67 25.57 0.85
C GLY A 345 5.64 24.96 -0.14
N VAL A 346 6.58 24.15 0.36
CA VAL A 346 7.60 23.49 -0.47
C VAL A 346 7.36 21.98 -0.48
N GLN A 347 7.31 21.38 -1.67
CA GLN A 347 7.32 19.93 -1.84
C GLN A 347 8.48 19.53 -2.73
N PHE A 348 9.33 18.61 -2.25
CA PHE A 348 10.43 18.03 -3.05
C PHE A 348 11.32 19.10 -3.72
N GLY A 349 11.65 20.18 -3.01
CA GLY A 349 12.53 21.24 -3.51
C GLY A 349 11.88 22.30 -4.37
N ILE A 350 10.56 22.26 -4.60
CA ILE A 350 9.81 23.27 -5.34
C ILE A 350 8.76 23.93 -4.46
N ALA A 351 8.67 25.27 -4.52
CA ALA A 351 7.52 25.99 -3.99
C ALA A 351 6.27 25.58 -4.78
N THR A 352 5.17 25.31 -4.08
CA THR A 352 3.90 24.85 -4.64
C THR A 352 2.76 25.65 -3.99
N PRO A 353 1.73 26.04 -4.76
CA PRO A 353 0.59 26.74 -4.19
C PRO A 353 -0.18 25.92 -3.15
N LEU A 354 -0.16 24.59 -3.25
CA LEU A 354 -0.69 23.68 -2.23
C LEU A 354 0.32 22.57 -1.93
N ALA A 355 0.89 22.63 -0.74
CA ALA A 355 1.64 21.60 -0.08
C ALA A 355 0.75 20.92 0.97
N LYS A 356 0.70 19.59 0.94
CA LYS A 356 0.04 18.77 1.95
C LYS A 356 0.83 18.78 3.26
N ILE A 357 0.29 19.43 4.29
CA ILE A 357 0.74 19.40 5.68
C ILE A 357 0.00 18.33 6.46
N ILE A 358 0.74 17.56 7.26
CA ILE A 358 0.22 16.38 7.95
C ILE A 358 0.77 16.35 9.36
N TYR A 359 -0.14 16.19 10.31
CA TYR A 359 0.15 15.95 11.71
C TYR A 359 -0.06 14.47 12.03
N TYR A 360 0.92 13.81 12.65
CA TYR A 360 0.84 12.38 12.96
C TYR A 360 0.56 12.15 14.43
N GLY A 361 -0.16 11.08 14.76
CA GLY A 361 -0.57 10.85 16.14
C GLY A 361 -1.55 9.70 16.35
N LYS A 362 -2.23 9.69 17.49
CA LYS A 362 -3.15 8.61 17.90
C LYS A 362 -4.49 9.16 18.32
N TYR A 363 -5.57 8.49 17.93
CA TYR A 363 -6.85 8.54 18.65
C TYR A 363 -6.88 7.43 19.70
N ASP A 364 -7.44 7.72 20.87
CA ASP A 364 -7.74 6.70 21.87
C ASP A 364 -8.83 5.73 21.40
N LEU A 365 -9.84 6.20 20.66
CA LEU A 365 -10.91 5.40 20.05
C LEU A 365 -11.36 5.93 18.67
N PRO A 366 -11.95 5.09 17.80
CA PRO A 366 -12.72 5.55 16.65
C PRO A 366 -14.03 6.23 17.08
N LEU A 367 -14.47 7.20 16.29
CA LEU A 367 -15.84 7.68 16.33
C LEU A 367 -16.75 6.65 15.67
N LEU A 368 -17.93 6.40 16.24
CA LEU A 368 -18.96 5.60 15.60
C LEU A 368 -19.97 6.53 14.92
N ILE A 369 -20.29 6.23 13.66
CA ILE A 369 -21.38 6.88 12.92
C ILE A 369 -22.27 5.82 12.29
N LYS A 370 -23.53 6.17 11.97
CA LYS A 370 -24.41 5.31 11.19
C LYS A 370 -24.11 5.47 9.71
N ASP A 371 -23.94 4.37 9.00
CA ASP A 371 -23.93 4.36 7.53
C ASP A 371 -25.35 4.55 6.96
N GLU A 372 -25.43 4.61 5.63
CA GLU A 372 -26.68 4.77 4.87
C GLU A 372 -27.74 3.69 5.17
N ASN A 373 -27.34 2.53 5.72
CA ASN A 373 -28.23 1.43 6.11
C ASN A 373 -28.54 1.43 7.62
N GLY A 374 -28.11 2.47 8.33
CA GLY A 374 -28.27 2.60 9.78
C GLY A 374 -27.34 1.69 10.58
N ILE A 375 -26.26 1.15 9.97
CA ILE A 375 -25.27 0.32 10.66
C ILE A 375 -24.18 1.22 11.24
N TRP A 376 -23.87 1.04 12.52
CA TRP A 376 -22.78 1.71 13.20
C TRP A 376 -21.42 1.21 12.70
N VAL A 377 -20.63 2.12 12.16
CA VAL A 377 -19.28 1.88 11.63
C VAL A 377 -18.24 2.76 12.33
N PRO A 378 -17.02 2.25 12.55
CA PRO A 378 -15.94 3.06 13.09
C PRO A 378 -15.35 3.94 11.98
N VAL A 379 -15.27 5.24 12.25
CA VAL A 379 -14.61 6.22 11.38
C VAL A 379 -13.56 6.99 12.16
N LYS A 380 -12.59 7.52 11.42
CA LYS A 380 -11.58 8.43 11.94
C LYS A 380 -11.89 9.85 11.48
N PRO A 381 -12.42 10.73 12.35
CA PRO A 381 -12.75 12.11 11.99
C PRO A 381 -11.50 12.99 12.00
N VAL A 382 -10.99 13.32 10.82
CA VAL A 382 -9.77 14.12 10.63
C VAL A 382 -10.15 15.50 10.09
N PRO A 383 -9.91 16.59 10.85
CA PRO A 383 -10.02 17.96 10.34
C PRO A 383 -9.13 18.17 9.11
N HIS A 384 -9.73 18.74 8.08
CA HIS A 384 -9.05 19.12 6.86
C HIS A 384 -9.32 20.58 6.48
N ALA A 385 -8.36 21.16 5.79
CA ALA A 385 -8.54 22.41 5.07
C ALA A 385 -7.74 22.42 3.77
N VAL A 386 -8.24 23.16 2.77
CA VAL A 386 -7.50 23.48 1.55
C VAL A 386 -7.68 24.96 1.25
N GLU A 387 -6.56 25.66 1.11
CA GLU A 387 -6.51 27.07 0.77
C GLU A 387 -6.61 27.28 -0.76
N ASN A 388 -6.71 28.54 -1.17
CA ASN A 388 -6.69 28.97 -2.57
C ASN A 388 -7.78 28.33 -3.44
N ILE A 389 -9.00 28.13 -2.91
CA ILE A 389 -10.14 27.59 -3.66
C ILE A 389 -10.99 28.74 -4.26
N ASN A 390 -11.35 28.63 -5.56
CA ASN A 390 -12.22 29.57 -6.29
C ASN A 390 -13.71 29.45 -5.92
N ALA A 391 -14.16 28.22 -5.66
CA ALA A 391 -15.57 27.91 -5.44
C ALA A 391 -15.76 27.22 -4.09
N CYS A 392 -16.42 27.92 -3.16
CA CYS A 392 -16.81 27.37 -1.89
C CYS A 392 -17.89 26.29 -2.07
N LEU A 393 -17.74 25.17 -1.37
CA LEU A 393 -18.83 24.22 -1.20
C LEU A 393 -19.68 24.63 0.01
N PRO A 394 -21.02 24.48 -0.08
CA PRO A 394 -21.88 24.75 1.07
C PRO A 394 -21.62 23.75 2.19
N GLU A 395 -21.92 24.16 3.42
CA GLU A 395 -21.90 23.27 4.58
C GLU A 395 -22.81 22.06 4.34
N THR A 396 -22.41 20.89 4.86
CA THR A 396 -23.19 19.68 4.70
C THR A 396 -23.34 18.94 6.01
N LYS A 397 -24.42 18.15 6.10
CA LYS A 397 -24.47 17.02 7.04
C LYS A 397 -23.46 15.96 6.60
N VAL A 398 -23.30 14.93 7.43
CA VAL A 398 -22.51 13.74 7.07
C VAL A 398 -23.04 13.13 5.79
N SER A 399 -22.14 13.01 4.81
CA SER A 399 -22.39 12.40 3.51
C SER A 399 -21.38 11.28 3.29
N PHE A 400 -21.76 10.27 2.49
CA PHE A 400 -20.88 9.16 2.14
C PHE A 400 -20.38 9.33 0.71
N ARG A 401 -19.12 8.97 0.48
CA ARG A 401 -18.53 9.01 -0.86
C ARG A 401 -19.19 7.96 -1.74
N ASP A 402 -19.66 8.38 -2.90
CA ASP A 402 -20.23 7.48 -3.88
C ASP A 402 -19.12 6.73 -4.63
N PHE A 403 -18.88 5.49 -4.21
CA PHE A 403 -18.11 4.52 -4.98
C PHE A 403 -19.11 3.59 -5.68
N PRO A 404 -18.87 3.15 -6.94
CA PRO A 404 -19.79 2.28 -7.69
C PRO A 404 -20.15 0.96 -6.98
N ASP A 405 -19.32 0.52 -6.04
CA ASP A 405 -19.56 -0.68 -5.22
C ASP A 405 -19.93 -0.34 -3.76
N ARG A 406 -20.01 0.96 -3.42
CA ARG A 406 -20.19 1.55 -2.08
C ARG A 406 -19.34 0.90 -0.98
N SER A 407 -18.21 0.28 -1.35
CA SER A 407 -17.50 -0.65 -0.46
C SER A 407 -16.66 0.03 0.61
N SER A 408 -16.27 1.29 0.41
CA SER A 408 -15.43 2.01 1.37
C SER A 408 -16.21 2.45 2.61
N ARG A 409 -17.47 2.89 2.44
CA ARG A 409 -18.27 3.60 3.45
C ARG A 409 -17.53 4.79 4.07
N ASP A 410 -16.68 5.44 3.28
CA ASP A 410 -15.98 6.65 3.69
C ASP A 410 -16.94 7.83 3.73
N ALA A 411 -16.96 8.52 4.86
CA ALA A 411 -17.80 9.69 5.07
C ALA A 411 -17.00 11.00 5.00
N TYR A 412 -17.72 12.09 4.84
CA TYR A 412 -17.21 13.45 4.95
C TYR A 412 -18.33 14.40 5.37
N ALA A 413 -17.96 15.58 5.82
CA ALA A 413 -18.88 16.69 6.00
C ALA A 413 -18.14 18.01 5.76
N ILE A 414 -18.70 18.87 4.91
CA ILE A 414 -18.17 20.21 4.70
C ILE A 414 -18.64 21.07 5.88
N GLU A 415 -17.69 21.73 6.52
CA GLU A 415 -17.94 22.48 7.75
C GLU A 415 -18.14 23.96 7.48
N ALA A 416 -17.22 24.56 6.73
CA ALA A 416 -17.29 25.97 6.36
C ALA A 416 -16.42 26.26 5.13
N CYS A 417 -16.64 27.44 4.56
CA CYS A 417 -15.73 28.01 3.59
C CYS A 417 -15.66 29.52 3.78
N PHE A 418 -14.46 30.04 4.03
CA PHE A 418 -14.21 31.47 4.16
C PHE A 418 -12.75 31.77 3.80
N ASN A 419 -12.46 32.99 3.35
CA ASN A 419 -11.11 33.41 2.92
C ASN A 419 -10.47 32.44 1.92
N ASN A 420 -11.23 32.02 0.91
CA ASN A 420 -10.81 31.07 -0.12
C ASN A 420 -10.25 29.74 0.45
N THR A 421 -10.69 29.38 1.66
CA THR A 421 -10.28 28.16 2.36
C THR A 421 -11.50 27.30 2.62
N LEU A 422 -11.49 26.07 2.11
CA LEU A 422 -12.52 25.07 2.34
C LEU A 422 -12.14 24.22 3.55
N PHE A 423 -13.01 24.16 4.56
CA PHE A 423 -12.86 23.34 5.75
C PHE A 423 -13.83 22.15 5.71
N TRP A 424 -13.34 20.95 6.02
CA TRP A 424 -14.18 19.77 6.09
C TRP A 424 -13.66 18.76 7.11
N ILE A 425 -14.54 17.88 7.56
CA ILE A 425 -14.16 16.72 8.36
C ILE A 425 -14.14 15.51 7.43
N HIS A 426 -12.96 14.90 7.28
CA HIS A 426 -12.79 13.66 6.55
C HIS A 426 -13.00 12.49 7.51
N MET A 427 -13.90 11.55 7.20
CA MET A 427 -14.28 10.45 8.08
C MET A 427 -14.14 9.11 7.37
N ASP A 428 -12.89 8.69 7.15
CA ASP A 428 -12.65 7.39 6.54
C ASP A 428 -13.10 6.25 7.47
N LYS A 429 -13.75 5.23 6.90
CA LYS A 429 -14.09 4.02 7.64
C LYS A 429 -12.82 3.26 8.01
N CYS A 430 -12.68 2.91 9.28
CA CYS A 430 -11.63 2.02 9.74
C CYS A 430 -11.97 0.57 9.35
N SER A 431 -10.97 -0.15 8.84
CA SER A 431 -11.16 -1.43 8.12
C SER A 431 -10.30 -2.58 8.64
N HIS A 432 -9.10 -2.31 9.18
CA HIS A 432 -8.20 -3.32 9.73
C HIS A 432 -7.72 -2.93 11.13
N GLY A 433 -6.72 -3.66 11.65
CA GLY A 433 -6.20 -3.42 12.98
C GLY A 433 -7.14 -3.93 14.06
N LEU A 434 -7.83 -5.03 13.76
CA LEU A 434 -8.79 -5.72 14.62
C LEU A 434 -8.08 -6.32 15.83
N ARG A 435 -8.71 -6.17 17.00
CA ARG A 435 -8.20 -6.60 18.31
C ARG A 435 -9.36 -7.05 19.19
N GLU A 436 -9.05 -7.28 20.46
CA GLU A 436 -10.06 -7.45 21.49
C GLU A 436 -11.11 -6.32 21.43
N ALA A 437 -12.36 -6.71 21.61
CA ALA A 437 -13.49 -5.79 21.55
C ALA A 437 -13.40 -4.72 22.63
N ARG A 438 -13.90 -3.52 22.32
CA ARG A 438 -14.09 -2.45 23.30
C ARG A 438 -15.09 -2.86 24.39
N ASN A 439 -14.96 -2.24 25.56
CA ASN A 439 -15.86 -2.46 26.68
C ASN A 439 -17.21 -1.73 26.50
N CYS A 440 -18.23 -2.16 27.24
CA CYS A 440 -19.56 -1.57 27.20
C CYS A 440 -19.55 -0.07 27.54
N SER A 441 -18.73 0.36 28.51
CA SER A 441 -18.68 1.77 28.95
C SER A 441 -18.24 2.73 27.84
N SER A 442 -17.36 2.29 26.93
CA SER A 442 -16.96 3.09 25.77
C SER A 442 -18.06 3.30 24.73
N CYS A 443 -19.09 2.43 24.70
CA CYS A 443 -20.20 2.48 23.74
C CYS A 443 -21.51 2.97 24.35
N HIS A 444 -21.59 3.04 25.68
CA HIS A 444 -22.85 3.25 26.39
C HIS A 444 -22.86 4.47 27.30
N SER A 445 -22.12 5.51 26.93
CA SER A 445 -22.00 6.77 27.68
C SER A 445 -23.07 7.81 27.35
N GLY A 446 -23.85 7.66 26.27
CA GLY A 446 -24.76 8.70 25.78
C GLY A 446 -24.11 9.66 24.79
N GLU A 447 -22.83 9.95 24.99
CA GLU A 447 -22.01 10.80 24.14
C GLU A 447 -20.67 10.12 23.86
N GLN A 448 -20.09 10.38 22.70
CA GLN A 448 -18.76 9.91 22.34
C GLN A 448 -17.75 11.01 22.65
N LYS A 449 -16.77 10.72 23.51
CA LYS A 449 -15.65 11.63 23.83
C LYS A 449 -14.35 10.92 23.50
N ILE A 450 -13.59 11.52 22.61
CA ILE A 450 -12.40 10.91 22.00
C ILE A 450 -11.27 11.92 22.05
N ILE A 451 -10.09 11.49 22.48
CA ILE A 451 -8.90 12.33 22.53
C ILE A 451 -7.90 11.85 21.48
N SER A 452 -7.51 12.78 20.62
CA SER A 452 -6.40 12.62 19.70
C SER A 452 -5.19 13.40 20.20
N THR A 453 -4.02 12.79 20.15
CA THR A 453 -2.73 13.45 20.37
C THR A 453 -1.95 13.44 19.07
N TRP A 454 -1.23 14.52 18.79
CA TRP A 454 -0.49 14.65 17.54
C TRP A 454 0.80 15.45 17.68
N SER A 455 1.72 15.24 16.76
CA SER A 455 2.94 16.01 16.60
C SER A 455 3.16 16.37 15.12
N MET A 456 3.88 17.48 14.92
CA MET A 456 4.46 17.84 13.65
C MET A 456 5.98 17.79 13.76
N GLU A 457 6.59 16.94 12.95
CA GLU A 457 8.05 16.79 12.89
C GLU A 457 8.55 17.43 11.59
N GLY A 458 9.54 18.32 11.69
CA GLY A 458 10.01 19.21 10.60
C GLY A 458 10.71 18.55 9.42
N VAL A 459 10.45 17.26 9.15
CA VAL A 459 11.14 16.51 8.09
C VAL A 459 10.68 16.91 6.68
N HIS A 460 9.48 17.48 6.55
CA HIS A 460 8.86 17.83 5.27
C HIS A 460 8.19 19.23 5.24
N TYR A 461 8.32 20.00 6.32
CA TYR A 461 7.60 21.26 6.51
C TYR A 461 8.57 22.36 6.94
N PRO A 462 8.29 23.63 6.61
CA PRO A 462 9.16 24.75 6.92
C PRO A 462 9.05 25.16 8.40
N ILE A 463 9.20 24.21 9.33
CA ILE A 463 9.25 24.48 10.77
C ILE A 463 10.64 24.27 11.33
N LYS A 464 11.08 25.21 12.16
CA LYS A 464 12.38 25.14 12.82
C LYS A 464 12.37 24.17 14.01
N LYS A 465 11.24 24.07 14.72
CA LYS A 465 11.11 23.21 15.90
C LYS A 465 9.85 22.35 15.82
N PRO A 466 9.94 21.04 16.10
CA PRO A 466 8.77 20.20 16.28
C PRO A 466 7.88 20.73 17.40
N PHE A 467 6.57 20.58 17.23
CA PHE A 467 5.58 20.88 18.26
C PHE A 467 4.46 19.84 18.23
N ALA A 468 3.65 19.80 19.29
CA ALA A 468 2.60 18.84 19.49
C ALA A 468 1.33 19.51 20.01
N GLY A 469 0.21 18.80 19.91
CA GLY A 469 -1.06 19.27 20.42
C GLY A 469 -2.04 18.14 20.64
N LYS A 470 -3.24 18.51 21.08
CA LYS A 470 -4.36 17.59 21.28
C LYS A 470 -5.59 18.07 20.53
N THR A 471 -6.42 17.12 20.18
CA THR A 471 -7.74 17.36 19.61
C THR A 471 -8.74 16.58 20.44
N ILE A 472 -9.84 17.22 20.86
CA ILE A 472 -10.98 16.54 21.46
C ILE A 472 -12.08 16.45 20.42
N VAL A 473 -12.63 15.26 20.26
CA VAL A 473 -13.78 14.99 19.39
C VAL A 473 -14.95 14.59 20.28
N VAL A 474 -16.07 15.31 20.13
CA VAL A 474 -17.30 15.08 20.87
C VAL A 474 -18.43 14.82 19.89
N GLY A 475 -19.04 13.64 19.95
CA GLY A 475 -20.27 13.31 19.22
C GLY A 475 -21.44 13.15 20.19
N ASN A 476 -22.49 13.95 20.02
CA ASN A 476 -23.71 13.86 20.84
C ASN A 476 -24.96 14.12 19.98
N SER A 477 -26.12 14.28 20.61
CA SER A 477 -27.40 14.47 19.92
C SER A 477 -27.52 15.76 19.12
N SER A 478 -26.66 16.75 19.40
CA SER A 478 -26.68 18.07 18.75
C SER A 478 -25.68 18.16 17.61
N GLY A 479 -24.60 17.39 17.64
CA GLY A 479 -23.61 17.42 16.58
C GLY A 479 -22.33 16.64 16.86
N LEU A 480 -21.42 16.76 15.89
CA LEU A 480 -20.02 16.40 15.99
C LEU A 480 -19.20 17.69 16.13
N PHE A 481 -18.37 17.72 17.16
CA PHE A 481 -17.52 18.87 17.49
C PHE A 481 -16.08 18.43 17.60
N ILE A 482 -15.17 19.17 16.97
CA ILE A 482 -13.74 18.91 17.04
C ILE A 482 -13.03 20.18 17.49
N LYS A 483 -12.31 20.13 18.60
CA LYS A 483 -11.56 21.27 19.13
C LYS A 483 -10.09 20.94 19.31
N ILE A 484 -9.22 21.79 18.79
CA ILE A 484 -7.77 21.72 19.01
C ILE A 484 -7.40 22.48 20.30
N PHE A 485 -6.51 21.90 21.11
CA PHE A 485 -6.09 22.46 22.40
C PHE A 485 -4.74 21.88 22.88
N ASN A 486 -4.21 22.41 24.00
CA ASN A 486 -2.96 21.96 24.63
C ASN A 486 -1.77 21.86 23.67
N ILE A 487 -1.56 22.92 22.90
CA ILE A 487 -0.48 23.03 21.92
C ILE A 487 0.81 23.38 22.68
N THR A 488 1.92 22.68 22.39
CA THR A 488 3.24 23.06 22.90
C THR A 488 3.74 24.33 22.22
N GLU A 489 4.70 25.04 22.81
CA GLU A 489 5.21 26.29 22.25
C GLU A 489 5.65 26.15 20.78
N ILE A 490 5.15 27.06 19.94
CA ILE A 490 5.59 27.23 18.55
C ILE A 490 6.62 28.36 18.54
N SER A 491 7.72 28.20 17.80
CA SER A 491 8.75 29.23 17.74
C SER A 491 8.19 30.53 17.15
N LYS A 492 8.69 31.69 17.64
CA LYS A 492 8.25 33.00 17.14
C LYS A 492 8.49 33.16 15.64
N GLU A 493 9.57 32.58 15.14
CA GLU A 493 9.91 32.59 13.72
C GLU A 493 8.96 31.72 12.88
N ASP A 494 8.50 30.59 13.41
CA ASP A 494 7.51 29.77 12.71
C ASP A 494 6.12 30.45 12.76
N LEU A 495 5.82 31.21 13.82
CA LEU A 495 4.54 31.92 13.96
C LEU A 495 4.31 33.00 12.90
N THR A 496 5.36 33.58 12.30
CA THR A 496 5.19 34.62 11.27
C THR A 496 4.53 34.08 10.01
N ASN A 497 4.70 32.78 9.72
CA ASN A 497 4.14 32.09 8.57
C ASN A 497 3.22 30.94 9.01
N ALA A 498 2.59 31.07 10.17
CA ALA A 498 1.87 29.95 10.79
C ALA A 498 0.71 29.44 9.93
N TRP A 499 0.12 30.28 9.10
CA TRP A 499 -0.92 29.88 8.15
C TRP A 499 -0.45 28.78 7.17
N ASP A 500 0.83 28.82 6.75
CA ASP A 500 1.40 27.86 5.79
C ASP A 500 1.49 26.42 6.33
N PHE A 501 1.31 26.21 7.64
CA PHE A 501 1.36 24.87 8.24
C PHE A 501 0.28 24.61 9.29
N ALA A 502 -0.27 25.66 9.91
CA ALA A 502 -1.19 25.62 11.04
C ALA A 502 -2.40 26.58 10.84
N PRO A 503 -3.21 26.41 9.78
CA PRO A 503 -4.42 27.22 9.56
C PRO A 503 -5.43 27.12 10.72
N TRP A 504 -5.32 26.08 11.55
CA TRP A 504 -6.14 25.91 12.74
C TRP A 504 -5.89 26.94 13.85
N ILE A 505 -4.84 27.77 13.77
CA ILE A 505 -4.63 28.87 14.71
C ILE A 505 -5.79 29.87 14.68
N THR A 506 -6.37 30.07 13.49
CA THR A 506 -7.51 30.97 13.29
C THR A 506 -8.84 30.23 13.21
N HIS A 507 -8.82 28.93 12.93
CA HIS A 507 -10.00 28.06 12.95
C HIS A 507 -9.70 26.77 13.73
N SER A 508 -9.79 26.83 15.07
CA SER A 508 -9.44 25.71 15.96
C SER A 508 -10.62 24.80 16.31
N TYR A 509 -11.79 25.04 15.72
CA TYR A 509 -13.04 24.40 16.09
C TYR A 509 -13.91 24.09 14.87
N TRP A 510 -14.22 22.82 14.66
CA TRP A 510 -15.13 22.33 13.62
C TRP A 510 -16.43 21.89 14.25
N LYS A 511 -17.56 22.22 13.61
CA LYS A 511 -18.89 21.79 14.03
C LYS A 511 -19.70 21.25 12.86
N ILE A 512 -20.26 20.05 13.02
CA ILE A 512 -21.26 19.50 12.09
C ILE A 512 -22.53 19.16 12.86
N GLU A 513 -23.67 19.62 12.37
CA GLU A 513 -24.97 19.35 12.98
C GLU A 513 -25.46 17.93 12.66
N GLY A 514 -26.09 17.29 13.64
CA GLY A 514 -26.64 15.95 13.50
C GLY A 514 -26.60 15.16 14.81
N ASP A 515 -27.20 13.97 14.79
CA ASP A 515 -27.20 13.07 15.95
C ASP A 515 -26.05 12.05 15.85
N PHE A 516 -25.04 12.24 16.69
CA PHE A 516 -23.90 11.35 16.89
C PHE A 516 -23.92 10.68 18.27
N SER A 517 -25.04 10.77 18.99
CA SER A 517 -25.19 10.17 20.31
C SER A 517 -25.18 8.64 20.22
N ILE A 518 -24.62 8.02 21.25
CA ILE A 518 -24.62 6.56 21.44
C ILE A 518 -25.58 6.21 22.58
N VAL A 519 -26.10 4.99 22.60
CA VAL A 519 -27.15 4.60 23.54
C VAL A 519 -26.61 4.58 24.96
N LYS A 520 -27.20 5.32 25.93
CA LYS A 520 -26.81 5.20 27.34
C LYS A 520 -27.05 3.79 27.87
N LYS A 521 -26.15 3.30 28.73
CA LYS A 521 -26.30 1.99 29.39
C LYS A 521 -27.62 2.01 30.15
N SER A 522 -28.47 1.02 29.90
CA SER A 522 -29.69 0.81 30.69
C SER A 522 -29.42 -0.22 31.79
N ASP A 523 -30.25 -0.24 32.84
CA ASP A 523 -30.17 -1.21 33.93
C ASP A 523 -30.39 -2.66 33.45
N LYS A 524 -30.99 -2.83 32.26
CA LYS A 524 -31.18 -4.13 31.60
C LYS A 524 -29.94 -4.60 30.84
N CYS A 525 -28.90 -3.77 30.74
CA CYS A 525 -27.68 -4.08 30.00
C CYS A 525 -26.75 -4.95 30.86
N ARG A 526 -26.68 -6.25 30.54
CA ARG A 526 -25.73 -7.18 31.18
C ARG A 526 -24.31 -6.88 30.71
N GLU A 527 -23.36 -6.72 31.63
CA GLU A 527 -21.94 -6.43 31.32
C GLU A 527 -21.27 -7.55 30.49
N ASN A 528 -21.83 -8.76 30.55
CA ASN A 528 -21.38 -9.94 29.81
C ASN A 528 -22.51 -10.49 28.93
N CYS A 529 -23.09 -9.64 28.06
CA CYS A 529 -24.01 -10.14 27.05
C CYS A 529 -23.30 -11.24 26.23
N ALA A 530 -23.92 -12.43 26.12
CA ALA A 530 -23.33 -13.56 25.40
C ALA A 530 -22.99 -13.23 23.93
N ALA A 531 -23.60 -12.18 23.36
CA ALA A 531 -23.28 -11.65 22.04
C ALA A 531 -21.96 -10.86 21.98
N CYS A 532 -21.48 -10.29 23.09
CA CYS A 532 -20.23 -9.53 23.19
C CYS A 532 -19.08 -10.32 23.79
N HIS A 533 -19.41 -11.29 24.65
CA HIS A 533 -18.46 -12.06 25.46
C HIS A 533 -18.81 -13.55 25.37
N ILE A 534 -18.80 -14.13 24.16
CA ILE A 534 -18.57 -15.57 24.07
C ILE A 534 -17.24 -15.77 24.79
N PRO A 535 -17.18 -16.51 25.91
CA PRO A 535 -15.92 -16.78 26.56
C PRO A 535 -15.01 -17.34 25.50
N TYR A 536 -13.88 -16.67 25.25
CA TYR A 536 -12.75 -17.35 24.66
C TYR A 536 -12.58 -18.60 25.53
N PRO A 537 -12.75 -19.83 25.00
CA PRO A 537 -12.52 -21.00 25.82
C PRO A 537 -11.11 -20.84 26.37
N GLN A 538 -10.99 -20.96 27.69
CA GLN A 538 -9.74 -20.74 28.41
C GLN A 538 -8.64 -21.72 27.98
N ASP A 539 -8.98 -22.68 27.12
CA ASP A 539 -8.06 -23.49 26.36
C ASP A 539 -7.44 -22.66 25.24
N LYS A 540 -6.25 -22.13 25.53
CA LYS A 540 -5.39 -21.30 24.68
C LYS A 540 -5.02 -21.86 23.30
N GLU A 541 -5.71 -22.87 22.77
CA GLU A 541 -5.32 -23.51 21.52
C GLU A 541 -6.30 -23.44 20.35
N ARG A 542 -7.63 -23.32 20.49
CA ARG A 542 -8.49 -23.52 19.29
C ARG A 542 -9.85 -22.79 19.30
N VAL A 543 -9.92 -21.55 18.78
CA VAL A 543 -11.17 -20.99 18.20
C VAL A 543 -10.97 -20.21 16.88
N HIS A 544 -9.74 -20.11 16.37
CA HIS A 544 -9.50 -19.58 15.01
C HIS A 544 -9.11 -20.65 13.98
N LEU A 545 -9.17 -21.93 14.37
CA LEU A 545 -9.01 -23.06 13.47
C LEU A 545 -10.38 -23.53 12.94
N VAL A 546 -11.07 -22.67 12.20
CA VAL A 546 -11.85 -23.18 11.06
C VAL A 546 -10.98 -22.92 9.84
N ILE A 547 -9.93 -23.74 9.71
CA ILE A 547 -9.18 -23.85 8.47
C ILE A 547 -10.22 -24.18 7.40
N ASN A 548 -10.42 -23.27 6.46
CA ASN A 548 -11.07 -23.60 5.20
C ASN A 548 -10.21 -24.70 4.53
N PRO A 549 -10.71 -25.94 4.37
CA PRO A 549 -9.89 -27.07 3.89
C PRO A 549 -9.33 -26.86 2.48
N LYS A 550 -9.77 -25.82 1.74
CA LYS A 550 -9.28 -25.50 0.40
C LYS A 550 -7.79 -25.07 0.36
N ALA A 551 -7.18 -24.71 1.50
CA ALA A 551 -5.76 -24.34 1.55
C ALA A 551 -4.80 -25.54 1.74
N MET A 552 -5.29 -26.75 2.03
CA MET A 552 -4.45 -27.96 2.05
C MET A 552 -4.38 -28.63 0.66
N ARG A 553 -3.96 -27.88 -0.37
CA ARG A 553 -3.61 -28.47 -1.68
C ARG A 553 -2.18 -29.03 -1.74
N ILE A 554 -1.55 -29.31 -0.60
CA ILE A 554 -0.20 -29.90 -0.55
C ILE A 554 -0.24 -31.37 -0.11
N LYS A 555 -1.22 -31.81 0.69
CA LYS A 555 -1.32 -33.21 1.12
C LYS A 555 -1.61 -34.22 0.01
N PRO A 556 -2.61 -34.02 -0.89
CA PRO A 556 -2.90 -35.05 -1.88
C PRO A 556 -1.77 -35.21 -2.90
N TYR A 557 -0.99 -34.16 -3.20
CA TYR A 557 0.11 -34.24 -4.15
C TYR A 557 1.32 -35.00 -3.58
N LEU A 558 1.66 -34.80 -2.30
CA LEU A 558 2.73 -35.56 -1.65
C LEU A 558 2.33 -37.03 -1.42
N GLU A 559 1.08 -37.30 -1.06
CA GLU A 559 0.57 -38.68 -0.92
C GLU A 559 0.56 -39.40 -2.27
N ILE A 560 0.12 -38.73 -3.35
CA ILE A 560 0.16 -39.31 -4.72
C ILE A 560 1.60 -39.53 -5.18
N VAL A 561 2.52 -38.58 -4.97
CA VAL A 561 3.93 -38.75 -5.33
C VAL A 561 4.58 -39.89 -4.53
N PHE A 562 4.26 -40.04 -3.24
CA PHE A 562 4.76 -41.12 -2.40
C PHE A 562 4.20 -42.48 -2.83
N ILE A 563 2.91 -42.56 -3.18
CA ILE A 563 2.27 -43.77 -3.70
C ILE A 563 2.88 -44.15 -5.06
N ILE A 564 3.09 -43.19 -5.97
CA ILE A 564 3.72 -43.45 -7.27
C ILE A 564 5.17 -43.93 -7.09
N ALA A 565 5.93 -43.31 -6.17
CA ALA A 565 7.29 -43.73 -5.85
C ALA A 565 7.34 -45.16 -5.25
N MET A 566 6.39 -45.51 -4.38
CA MET A 566 6.26 -46.86 -3.84
C MET A 566 5.90 -47.89 -4.92
N ILE A 567 4.95 -47.58 -5.81
CA ILE A 567 4.57 -48.48 -6.91
C ILE A 567 5.76 -48.70 -7.84
N LEU A 568 6.50 -47.64 -8.18
CA LEU A 568 7.72 -47.76 -8.99
C LEU A 568 8.80 -48.61 -8.30
N ALA A 569 9.01 -48.44 -6.99
CA ALA A 569 9.94 -49.26 -6.23
C ALA A 569 9.53 -50.75 -6.21
N ILE A 570 8.24 -51.04 -6.02
CA ILE A 570 7.71 -52.41 -6.06
C ILE A 570 7.87 -53.03 -7.46
N VAL A 571 7.59 -52.29 -8.53
CA VAL A 571 7.76 -52.76 -9.91
C VAL A 571 9.23 -53.04 -10.23
N ILE A 572 10.16 -52.24 -9.70
CA ILE A 572 11.61 -52.46 -9.85
C ILE A 572 12.04 -53.72 -9.08
N ILE A 573 11.56 -53.91 -7.86
CA ILE A 573 11.87 -55.09 -7.03
C ILE A 573 11.28 -56.38 -7.62
N LEU A 574 10.10 -56.32 -8.25
CA LEU A 574 9.46 -57.48 -8.88
C LEU A 574 10.00 -57.80 -10.29
N LYS A 575 10.82 -56.92 -10.86
CA LYS A 575 11.51 -57.12 -12.15
C LYS A 575 13.00 -57.41 -12.02
N ALA A 576 13.56 -57.30 -10.82
CA ALA A 576 14.88 -57.83 -10.44
C ALA A 576 14.70 -59.23 -9.88
#